data_AF-A0A7D9HPZ6-F1
#
_entry.id   AF-A0A7D9HPZ6-F1
#
_cell.length_a   1.000
_cell.length_b   1.000
_cell.length_c   1.000
_cell.angle_alpha   90.00
_cell.angle_beta   90.00
_cell.angle_gamma   90.00
#
_symmetry.space_group_name_H-M   'P 1'
#
loop_
_entity.id
_entity.type
_entity.pdbx_description
1 polymer ?
#
loop_
_entity_poly.entity_id
_entity_poly.type
_entity_poly.pdbx_seq_one_letter_code
_entity_poly.pdbx_strand_id
1 'polypeptide(L)' 'MEENKILKMSIQQLERSVTTLDQAHNDLEQYGQGSVLRFAESLLPGPGQSENVNAVVSNVGKLIGVDVKREDISLCHRLP' A
#
# COMPACT_ATOMS: atom_id res chain seq x y z
N MET A 1 23.70 39.59 -0.23
CA MET A 1 24.07 38.63 0.85
C MET A 1 22.84 38.21 1.66
N GLU A 2 21.97 39.15 2.03
CA GLU A 2 20.72 38.87 2.77
C GLU A 2 19.76 37.92 2.04
N GLU A 3 19.54 38.12 0.75
CA GLU A 3 18.67 37.30 -0.09
C GLU A 3 19.10 35.83 -0.14
N ASN A 4 20.41 35.58 -0.17
CA ASN A 4 20.99 34.24 -0.17
C ASN A 4 20.78 33.54 1.19
N LYS A 5 20.75 34.32 2.28
CA LYS A 5 20.44 33.82 3.64
C LYS A 5 18.95 33.47 3.77
N ILE A 6 18.07 34.32 3.24
CA ILE A 6 16.63 34.08 3.22
C ILE A 6 16.30 32.83 2.39
N LEU A 7 16.90 32.69 1.20
CA LEU A 7 16.74 31.51 0.35
C LEU A 7 17.17 30.21 1.05
N LYS A 8 18.30 30.21 1.75
CA LYS A 8 18.75 29.06 2.54
C LYS A 8 17.77 28.68 3.64
N MET A 9 17.20 29.66 4.33
CA MET A 9 16.20 29.40 5.37
C MET A 9 14.91 28.82 4.77
N SER A 10 14.45 29.34 3.64
CA SER A 10 13.28 28.80 2.94
C SER A 10 13.50 27.37 2.45
N ILE A 11 14.68 27.04 1.93
CA ILE A 11 15.04 25.67 1.53
C ILE A 11 14.99 24.73 2.73
N GLN A 12 15.63 25.09 3.84
CA GLN A 12 15.62 24.27 5.05
C GLN A 12 14.20 24.06 5.61
N GLN A 13 13.34 25.08 5.50
CA GLN A 13 11.96 24.97 5.92
C GLN A 13 11.17 24.03 5.01
N LEU A 14 11.37 24.11 3.68
CA LEU A 14 10.79 23.19 2.72
C LEU A 14 11.23 21.74 2.97
N GLU A 15 12.53 21.52 3.19
CA GLU A 15 13.08 20.18 3.46
C GLU A 15 12.43 19.54 4.69
N ARG A 16 12.25 20.33 5.77
CA ARG A 16 11.54 19.88 6.97
C ARG A 16 10.09 19.54 6.66
N SER A 17 9.38 20.41 5.95
CA SER A 17 7.98 20.17 5.57
C SER A 17 7.83 18.91 4.72
N VAL A 18 8.70 18.69 3.74
CA VAL A 18 8.72 17.47 2.93
C VAL A 18 8.94 16.24 3.79
N THR A 19 9.91 16.29 4.72
CA THR A 19 10.19 15.16 5.63
C THR A 19 8.98 14.82 6.51
N THR A 20 8.31 15.83 7.05
CA THR A 20 7.09 15.64 7.85
C THR A 20 5.94 15.08 7.02
N LEU A 21 5.75 15.56 5.80
CA LEU A 21 4.75 15.02 4.87
C LEU A 21 5.02 13.56 4.52
N ASP A 22 6.28 13.20 4.28
CA ASP A 22 6.67 11.82 3.98
C ASP A 22 6.42 10.87 5.15
N GLN A 23 6.70 11.31 6.39
CA GLN A 23 6.36 10.55 7.59
C GLN A 23 4.84 10.38 7.75
N ALA A 24 4.07 11.46 7.62
CA ALA A 24 2.61 11.39 7.71
C ALA A 24 2.00 10.50 6.62
N HIS A 25 2.58 10.51 5.41
CA HIS A 25 2.16 9.63 4.33
C HIS A 25 2.43 8.16 4.66
N ASN A 26 3.64 7.83 5.14
CA ASN A 26 4.00 6.49 5.59
C ASN A 26 3.08 5.99 6.72
N ASP A 27 2.80 6.84 7.71
CA ASP A 27 1.92 6.49 8.83
C ASP A 27 0.49 6.19 8.34
N LEU A 28 -0.03 7.00 7.41
CA LEU A 28 -1.35 6.78 6.81
C LEU A 28 -1.39 5.50 5.97
N GLU A 29 -0.34 5.22 5.18
CA GLU A 29 -0.25 3.97 4.43
C GLU A 29 -0.22 2.76 5.36
N GLN A 30 0.57 2.81 6.44
CA GLN A 30 0.61 1.73 7.43
C GLN A 30 -0.74 1.53 8.12
N TYR A 31 -1.40 2.61 8.51
CA TYR A 31 -2.74 2.56 9.11
C TYR A 31 -3.75 1.91 8.15
N GLY A 32 -3.71 2.27 6.86
CA GLY A 32 -4.55 1.67 5.82
C GLY A 32 -4.21 0.20 5.54
N GLN A 33 -2.95 -0.21 5.70
CA GLN A 33 -2.49 -1.57 5.41
C GLN A 33 -2.74 -2.57 6.54
N GLY A 34 -3.03 -2.13 7.77
CA GLY A 34 -3.28 -3.03 8.89
C GLY A 34 -4.44 -4.02 8.68
N SER A 35 -5.36 -3.71 7.77
CA SER A 35 -6.50 -4.56 7.40
C SER A 35 -6.37 -5.20 6.00
N VAL A 36 -5.22 -5.04 5.33
CA VAL A 36 -5.01 -5.53 3.97
C VAL A 36 -4.20 -6.83 3.98
N LEU A 37 -4.75 -7.88 3.37
CA LEU A 37 -4.01 -9.10 3.06
C LEU A 37 -3.32 -8.95 1.70
N ARG A 38 -2.00 -9.14 1.66
CA ARG A 38 -1.21 -9.17 0.43
C ARG A 38 -0.77 -10.60 0.15
N PHE A 39 -1.09 -11.11 -1.04
CA PHE A 39 -0.65 -12.42 -1.50
C PHE A 39 0.57 -12.26 -2.40
N ALA A 40 1.60 -13.07 -2.15
CA ALA A 40 2.78 -13.12 -3.01
C ALA A 40 2.40 -13.66 -4.40
N GLU A 41 3.03 -13.12 -5.44
CA GLU A 41 2.75 -13.49 -6.83
C GLU A 41 2.91 -14.99 -7.09
N SER A 42 3.84 -15.66 -6.41
CA SER A 42 4.05 -17.11 -6.46
C SER A 42 2.83 -17.96 -6.06
N LEU A 43 1.88 -17.37 -5.31
CA LEU A 43 0.64 -18.02 -4.89
C LEU A 43 -0.53 -17.74 -5.85
N LEU A 44 -0.32 -16.88 -6.85
CA LEU A 44 -1.33 -16.44 -7.79
C LEU A 44 -1.12 -17.11 -9.15
N PRO A 45 -2.19 -17.37 -9.92
CA PRO A 45 -2.07 -17.82 -11.30
C PRO A 45 -1.32 -16.77 -12.15
N GLY A 46 -0.68 -17.19 -13.24
CA GLY A 46 0.09 -16.29 -14.10
C GLY A 46 -0.76 -15.18 -14.77
N PRO A 47 -0.16 -14.04 -15.14
CA PRO A 47 -0.88 -12.94 -15.79
C PRO A 47 -1.49 -13.39 -17.14
N GLY A 48 -2.72 -12.96 -17.41
CA GLY A 48 -3.42 -13.23 -18.68
C GLY A 48 -4.46 -14.36 -18.64
N GLN A 49 -4.61 -15.06 -17.50
CA GLN A 49 -5.79 -15.90 -17.28
C GLN A 49 -6.96 -15.01 -16.82
N SER A 50 -8.15 -15.22 -17.37
CA SER A 50 -9.38 -14.66 -16.82
C SER A 50 -9.56 -15.22 -15.41
N GLU A 51 -9.20 -14.42 -14.41
CA GLU A 51 -9.28 -14.84 -13.02
C GLU A 51 -10.45 -14.15 -12.32
N ASN A 52 -11.17 -14.94 -11.54
CA ASN A 52 -12.04 -14.38 -10.51
C ASN A 52 -11.19 -14.13 -9.28
N VAL A 53 -10.74 -12.88 -9.11
CA VAL A 53 -9.80 -12.48 -8.05
C VAL A 53 -10.32 -12.86 -6.65
N ASN A 54 -11.63 -12.77 -6.42
CA ASN A 54 -12.24 -13.20 -5.15
C ASN A 54 -12.08 -14.71 -4.91
N ALA A 55 -12.26 -15.52 -5.95
CA ALA A 55 -12.07 -16.97 -5.84
C ALA A 55 -10.60 -17.33 -5.58
N VAL A 56 -9.66 -16.60 -6.19
CA VAL A 56 -8.22 -16.76 -5.93
C VAL A 56 -7.91 -16.44 -4.46
N VAL A 57 -8.40 -15.31 -3.95
CA VAL A 57 -8.19 -14.94 -2.53
C VAL A 57 -8.77 -15.97 -1.56
N SER A 58 -9.99 -16.45 -1.77
CA SER A 58 -10.55 -17.51 -0.92
C SER A 58 -9.75 -18.81 -0.99
N ASN A 59 -9.24 -19.17 -2.17
CA ASN A 59 -8.41 -20.38 -2.32
C ASN A 59 -7.04 -20.24 -1.66
N VAL A 60 -6.36 -19.09 -1.84
CA VAL A 60 -5.06 -18.84 -1.20
C VAL A 60 -5.21 -18.70 0.30
N GLY A 61 -6.27 -18.06 0.79
CA GLY A 61 -6.63 -18.03 2.21
C GLY A 61 -6.68 -19.45 2.80
N LYS A 62 -7.41 -20.36 2.16
CA LYS A 62 -7.48 -21.77 2.60
C LYS A 62 -6.11 -22.46 2.64
N LEU A 63 -5.25 -22.19 1.67
CA LEU A 63 -3.89 -22.75 1.63
C LEU A 63 -3.03 -22.32 2.83
N ILE A 64 -3.27 -21.11 3.35
CA ILE A 64 -2.56 -20.58 4.52
C ILE A 64 -3.35 -20.75 5.84
N GLY A 65 -4.45 -21.52 5.82
CA GLY A 65 -5.26 -21.81 7.01
C GLY A 65 -6.21 -20.69 7.43
N VAL A 66 -6.50 -19.73 6.54
CA VAL A 66 -7.43 -18.61 6.78
C VAL A 66 -8.69 -18.80 5.95
N ASP A 67 -9.85 -18.94 6.58
CA ASP A 67 -11.12 -19.01 5.86
C ASP A 67 -11.61 -17.59 5.51
N VAL A 68 -11.44 -17.18 4.25
CA VAL A 68 -11.87 -15.87 3.75
C VAL A 68 -13.18 -16.03 2.97
N LYS A 69 -14.27 -15.51 3.51
CA LYS A 69 -15.58 -15.50 2.83
C LYS A 69 -15.72 -14.27 1.97
N ARG A 70 -16.70 -14.30 1.07
CA ARG A 70 -16.95 -13.19 0.15
C ARG A 70 -17.43 -11.94 0.88
N GLU A 71 -18.24 -12.10 1.93
CA GLU A 71 -18.67 -10.98 2.77
C GLU A 71 -17.51 -10.31 3.55
N ASP A 72 -16.38 -11.00 3.74
CA ASP A 72 -15.20 -10.44 4.40
C ASP A 72 -14.36 -9.56 3.46
N ILE A 73 -14.62 -9.63 2.14
CA ILE A 73 -13.85 -8.93 1.11
C ILE A 73 -14.58 -7.64 0.71
N SER A 74 -14.07 -6.50 1.18
CA SER A 74 -14.56 -5.17 0.77
C SER A 74 -14.09 -4.79 -0.64
N LEU A 75 -12.82 -5.01 -0.94
CA LEU A 75 -12.18 -4.74 -2.23
C LEU A 75 -11.08 -5.77 -2.47
N CYS A 76 -11.00 -6.28 -3.69
CA CYS A 76 -9.93 -7.16 -4.13
C CYS A 76 -9.52 -6.82 -5.56
N HIS A 77 -8.23 -6.65 -5.78
CA HIS A 77 -7.66 -6.32 -7.08
C HIS A 77 -6.22 -6.83 -7.14
N ARG A 78 -5.71 -7.06 -8.37
CA ARG A 78 -4.27 -7.16 -8.56
C ARG A 78 -3.66 -5.78 -8.45
N LEU A 79 -2.50 -5.72 -7.81
CA LEU A 79 -1.62 -4.56 -7.92
C LEU A 79 -1.08 -4.51 -9.35
N PRO A 80 -0.97 -3.31 -9.94
CA PRO A 80 -0.38 -3.12 -11.26
C PRO A 80 1.11 -3.51 -11.31
#